data_AF-A0A2T4LNP0-F1
#
_entry.id   AF-A0A2T4LNP0-F1
#
_cell.length_a   1.000
_cell.length_b   1.000
_cell.length_c   1.000
_cell.angle_alpha   90.00
_cell.angle_beta   90.00
_cell.angle_gamma   90.00
#
_symmetry.space_group_name_H-M   'P 1'
#
loop_
_entity.id
_entity.type
_entity.pdbx_description
1 polymer ?
#
loop_
_entity_poly.entity_id
_entity_poly.type
_entity_poly.pdbx_seq_one_letter_code
_entity_poly.pdbx_strand_id
1 'polypeptide(L)' 'RIYLSHLSQDNNMKDLARMSVAQVLNERDIDTERDGLLCDTDKAQATPMYTL' A
#
# COMPACT_ATOMS: atom_id res chain seq x y z
N ARG A 1 -3.66 -7.67 4.44
CA ARG A 1 -2.60 -6.94 3.70
C ARG A 1 -3.17 -6.48 2.37
N ILE A 2 -3.00 -5.21 2.03
CA ILE A 2 -3.42 -4.64 0.74
C ILE A 2 -2.13 -4.23 0.02
N TYR A 3 -1.94 -4.70 -1.20
CA TYR A 3 -0.73 -4.42 -1.99
C TYR A 3 -1.01 -3.36 -3.04
N LEU A 4 -0.32 -2.23 -2.95
CA LEU A 4 -0.33 -1.16 -3.93
C LEU A 4 0.80 -1.40 -4.94
N SER A 5 0.44 -1.80 -6.16
CA SER A 5 1.40 -1.97 -7.26
C SER A 5 1.63 -0.64 -7.96
N HIS A 6 2.81 -0.06 -7.74
CA HIS A 6 3.14 1.25 -8.32
C HIS A 6 3.82 1.07 -9.67
N LEU A 7 3.18 1.56 -10.74
CA LEU A 7 3.78 1.60 -12.07
C LEU A 7 4.66 2.84 -12.29
N SER A 8 4.39 3.91 -11.55
CA SER A 8 5.17 5.14 -11.65
C SER A 8 6.52 5.02 -10.96
N GLN A 9 7.53 5.65 -11.58
CA GLN A 9 8.88 5.76 -11.04
C GLN A 9 9.01 6.89 -10.01
N ASP A 10 8.02 7.78 -9.91
CA ASP A 10 8.04 8.91 -8.98
C ASP A 10 7.60 8.50 -7.58
N ASN A 11 8.53 8.51 -6.62
CA ASN A 11 8.25 8.15 -5.21
C ASN A 11 7.19 9.06 -4.57
N ASN A 12 7.18 10.35 -4.91
CA ASN A 12 6.18 11.30 -4.39
C ASN A 12 4.73 10.88 -4.70
N MET A 13 4.51 10.15 -5.80
CA MET A 13 3.18 9.66 -6.16
C MET A 13 2.79 8.38 -5.39
N LYS A 14 3.77 7.60 -4.91
CA LYS A 14 3.51 6.44 -4.06
C LYS A 14 3.01 6.85 -2.70
N ASP A 15 3.65 7.85 -2.10
CA ASP A 15 3.23 8.41 -0.81
C ASP A 15 1.82 9.01 -0.92
N LEU A 16 1.55 9.78 -1.99
CA LEU A 16 0.21 10.33 -2.24
C LEU A 16 -0.84 9.23 -2.43
N ALA A 17 -0.53 8.18 -3.21
CA ALA A 17 -1.42 7.04 -3.39
C ALA A 17 -1.68 6.30 -2.07
N ARG A 18 -0.64 6.09 -1.25
CA ARG A 18 -0.79 5.49 0.08
C ARG A 18 -1.69 6.33 0.98
N MET A 19 -1.46 7.64 1.05
CA MET A 19 -2.26 8.54 1.87
C MET A 19 -3.73 8.55 1.44
N SER A 20 -3.99 8.62 0.14
CA SER A 20 -5.35 8.60 -0.40
C SER A 20 -6.08 7.29 -0.10
N VAL A 21 -5.41 6.14 -0.32
CA VAL A 21 -6.01 4.82 -0.05
C VAL A 21 -6.22 4.61 1.45
N ALA A 22 -5.27 5.02 2.29
CA ALA A 22 -5.41 4.94 3.74
C ALA A 22 -6.62 5.76 4.23
N GLN A 23 -6.79 6.99 3.72
CA GLN A 23 -7.95 7.81 4.06
C GLN A 23 -9.27 7.13 3.66
N VAL A 24 -9.36 6.63 2.43
CA VAL A 24 -10.58 5.95 1.94
C VAL A 24 -10.88 4.69 2.74
N LEU A 25 -9.87 3.92 3.16
CA LEU A 25 -10.08 2.72 3.97
C LEU A 25 -10.53 3.07 5.39
N ASN A 26 -9.91 4.07 6.01
CA ASN A 26 -10.31 4.56 7.32
C ASN A 26 -11.75 5.11 7.31
N GLU A 27 -12.17 5.80 6.24
CA GLU A 27 -13.57 6.24 6.04
C GLU A 27 -14.57 5.08 5.94
N ARG A 28 -14.09 3.86 5.67
CA ARG A 28 -14.90 2.63 5.59
C ARG A 28 -14.76 1.75 6.83
N ASP A 29 -14.26 2.30 7.94
CA ASP A 29 -14.02 1.58 9.19
C ASP A 29 -12.97 0.46 9.05
N ILE A 30 -12.06 0.58 8.07
CA ILE A 30 -10.95 -0.35 7.85
C ILE A 30 -9.67 0.32 8.33
N ASP A 31 -9.20 -0.04 9.52
CA ASP A 31 -7.97 0.47 10.09
C ASP A 31 -6.75 -0.12 9.36
N THR A 32 -6.03 0.74 8.65
CA THR A 32 -4.83 0.32 7.88
C THR A 32 -3.59 0.08 8.73
N GLU A 33 -3.60 0.48 10.00
CA GLU A 33 -2.56 0.16 10.97
C GLU A 33 -2.85 -1.13 11.75
N ARG A 34 -4.13 -1.42 12.03
CA ARG A 34 -4.55 -2.60 12.83
C ARG A 34 -5.10 -3.78 12.03
N ASP A 35 -5.94 -3.53 11.03
CA ASP A 35 -6.68 -4.57 10.29
C ASP A 35 -6.10 -4.87 8.91
N GLY A 36 -5.39 -3.91 8.31
CA GLY A 36 -4.96 -4.03 6.92
C GLY A 36 -3.64 -3.33 6.62
N LEU A 37 -2.50 -4.00 6.86
CA LEU A 37 -1.19 -3.46 6.51
C LEU A 37 -1.13 -3.13 4.99
N LEU A 38 -1.08 -1.83 4.67
CA LEU A 38 -0.85 -1.30 3.33
C LEU A 38 0.61 -1.51 2.94
N CYS A 39 0.83 -2.36 1.96
CA CYS A 39 2.14 -2.75 1.46
C CYS A 39 2.33 -2.19 0.05
N ASP A 40 3.53 -1.74 -0.29
CA ASP A 40 3.86 -1.35 -1.65
C ASP A 40 4.56 -2.51 -2.35
N THR A 41 4.28 -2.67 -3.65
CA THR A 41 5.09 -3.51 -4.53
C THR A 41 5.68 -2.64 -5.63
N ASP A 42 6.91 -2.97 -6.03
CA ASP A 42 7.66 -2.22 -7.02
C ASP A 42 8.15 -3.16 -8.12
N LYS A 43 8.05 -2.74 -9.38
CA LYS A 43 8.55 -3.52 -10.53
C LYS A 43 10.07 -3.79 -10.46
N ALA A 44 10.82 -2.90 -9.84
CA ALA A 44 12.27 -2.99 -9.68
C ALA A 44 12.68 -3.80 -8.45
N GLN A 45 11.78 -4.01 -7.48
CA GLN A 45 12.04 -4.80 -6.28
C GLN A 45 11.02 -5.91 -6.09
N ALA A 46 11.48 -7.15 -6.22
CA ALA A 46 10.67 -8.33 -5.97
C ALA A 46 10.10 -8.30 -4.54
N THR A 47 8.79 -8.50 -4.42
CA THR A 47 8.14 -8.60 -3.12
C THR A 47 8.52 -9.93 -2.44
N PRO A 48 8.98 -9.91 -1.17
CA PRO A 48 9.33 -11.13 -0.45
C PRO A 48 8.14 -12.09 -0.35
N MET A 49 8.41 -13.38 -0.50
CA MET A 49 7.41 -14.43 -0.25
C MET A 49 6.96 -14.38 1.20
N TYR A 50 5.66 -14.28 1.42
CA TYR A 50 5.07 -14.33 2.75
C TYR A 50 4.83 -15.79 3.16
N THR A 51 5.26 -16.16 4.36
CA THR A 51 5.01 -17.49 4.96
C THR A 51 4.12 -17.29 6.19
N LEU A 52 3.08 -18.11 6.32
CA LEU A 52 2.03 -17.97 7.35
C LEU A 52 2.48 -18.52 8.72
#